data_AF-A0A7S4J8J4-F1
#
_entry.id   AF-A0A7S4J8J4-F1
#
_cell.length_a   1.000
_cell.length_b   1.000
_cell.length_c   1.000
_cell.angle_alpha   90.00
_cell.angle_beta   90.00
_cell.angle_gamma   90.00
#
_symmetry.space_group_name_H-M   'P 1'
#
loop_
_entity.id
_entity.type
_entity.pdbx_description
1 polymer ?
#
loop_
_entity_poly.entity_id
_entity_poly.type
_entity_poly.pdbx_seq_one_letter_code
_entity_poly.pdbx_strand_id
1 'polypeptide(L)'
;MCTMAWATFVLAFVGGLTSFTYSPALTTKSAILTVACAMGVKHFMVIMIVMRCKIASVAFATKEEGGNVVFAVFKPLLMAYNWAPLATLADAERMGRCVNNNTENEPLFIGLALAVGAVVGESAVITVVCLVFMYARILHSIFFLLLPYTGPEPRTFAFDFAFFPIIILAVYGLVSTPAALPAPAAP
;
A
#
# COMPACT_ATOMS: atom_id res chain seq x y z
N MET A 1 -20.80 -13.46 9.31
CA MET A 1 -19.75 -14.44 8.95
C MET A 1 -18.54 -13.80 8.22
N CYS A 2 -18.69 -12.82 7.34
CA CYS A 2 -17.56 -12.23 6.60
C CYS A 2 -16.61 -11.32 7.41
N THR A 3 -17.08 -10.63 8.46
CA THR A 3 -16.23 -9.73 9.27
C THR A 3 -15.19 -10.46 10.11
N MET A 4 -15.53 -11.65 10.64
CA MET A 4 -14.55 -12.47 11.36
C MET A 4 -13.47 -13.02 10.42
N ALA A 5 -13.81 -13.50 9.23
CA ALA A 5 -12.82 -13.97 8.26
C ALA A 5 -11.83 -12.87 7.84
N TRP A 6 -12.30 -11.63 7.73
CA TRP A 6 -11.45 -10.47 7.47
C TRP A 6 -10.57 -10.08 8.64
N ALA A 7 -11.12 -10.07 9.86
CA ALA A 7 -10.33 -9.83 11.06
C ALA A 7 -9.25 -10.92 11.22
N THR A 8 -9.58 -12.18 10.96
CA THR A 8 -8.62 -13.29 11.00
C THR A 8 -7.58 -13.20 9.89
N PHE A 9 -7.93 -12.81 8.66
CA PHE A 9 -6.96 -12.60 7.59
C PHE A 9 -6.03 -11.41 7.90
N VAL A 10 -6.57 -10.29 8.36
CA VAL A 10 -5.79 -9.12 8.76
C VAL A 10 -4.89 -9.44 9.96
N LEU A 11 -5.41 -10.15 10.97
CA LEU A 11 -4.62 -10.58 12.13
C LEU A 11 -3.57 -11.64 11.77
N ALA A 12 -3.86 -12.55 10.84
CA ALA A 12 -2.90 -13.54 10.35
C ALA A 12 -1.84 -12.91 9.43
N PHE A 13 -2.21 -11.90 8.64
CA PHE A 13 -1.29 -11.14 7.80
C PHE A 13 -0.40 -10.23 8.67
N VAL A 14 -0.98 -9.49 9.62
CA VAL A 14 -0.24 -8.69 10.61
C VAL A 14 0.60 -9.61 11.49
N GLY A 15 0.06 -10.73 11.97
CA GLY A 15 0.78 -11.74 12.76
C GLY A 15 1.95 -12.39 12.01
N GLY A 16 1.73 -12.76 10.75
CA GLY A 16 2.76 -13.27 9.84
C GLY A 16 3.85 -12.25 9.53
N LEU A 17 3.48 -10.97 9.36
CA LEU A 17 4.42 -9.88 9.17
C LEU A 17 5.20 -9.57 10.47
N THR A 18 4.56 -9.61 11.64
CA THR A 18 5.26 -9.43 12.93
C THR A 18 6.28 -10.54 13.20
N SER A 19 6.00 -11.75 12.72
CA SER A 19 6.91 -12.90 12.79
C SER A 19 8.11 -12.76 11.82
N PHE A 20 7.94 -12.00 10.73
CA PHE A 20 8.99 -11.69 9.76
C PHE A 20 9.90 -10.54 10.21
N THR A 21 9.37 -9.58 10.97
CA THR A 21 10.06 -8.34 11.35
C THR A 21 11.12 -8.46 12.44
N TYR A 22 11.27 -9.63 13.08
CA TYR A 22 12.29 -9.85 14.12
C TYR A 22 13.27 -10.99 13.78
N SER A 23 13.51 -11.23 12.50
CA SER A 23 14.66 -12.03 12.10
C SER A 23 15.90 -11.13 12.02
N PRO A 24 16.99 -11.42 12.76
CA PRO A 24 18.28 -10.73 12.58
C PRO A 24 18.86 -10.92 11.16
N ALA A 25 18.25 -11.75 10.32
CA ALA A 25 18.60 -11.94 8.91
C ALA A 25 17.84 -11.04 7.93
N LEU A 26 16.95 -10.15 8.38
CA LEU A 26 16.19 -9.27 7.47
C LEU A 26 17.10 -8.18 6.90
N THR A 27 17.60 -8.40 5.69
CA THR A 27 18.39 -7.43 4.92
C THR A 27 17.52 -6.28 4.41
N THR A 28 18.10 -5.12 4.18
CA THR A 28 17.43 -3.96 3.57
C THR A 28 16.79 -4.33 2.23
N LYS A 29 17.48 -5.12 1.40
CA LYS A 29 16.92 -5.60 0.11
C LYS A 29 15.68 -6.46 0.32
N SER A 30 15.71 -7.39 1.28
CA SER A 30 14.56 -8.24 1.59
C SER A 30 13.38 -7.43 2.14
N ALA A 31 13.65 -6.39 2.94
CA ALA A 31 12.63 -5.49 3.46
C ALA A 31 11.95 -4.69 2.34
N ILE A 32 12.73 -4.08 1.44
CA ILE A 32 12.20 -3.32 0.29
C ILE A 32 11.33 -4.23 -0.59
N LEU A 33 11.81 -5.44 -0.90
CA LEU A 33 11.05 -6.40 -1.70
C LEU A 33 9.75 -6.83 -1.00
N THR A 34 9.83 -7.12 0.30
CA THR A 34 8.65 -7.48 1.11
C THR A 34 7.60 -6.37 1.08
N VAL A 35 8.02 -5.12 1.25
CA VAL A 35 7.12 -3.96 1.19
C VAL A 35 6.54 -3.79 -0.21
N ALA A 36 7.34 -3.90 -1.27
CA ALA A 36 6.85 -3.80 -2.64
C ALA A 36 5.78 -4.87 -2.95
N CYS A 37 6.04 -6.12 -2.57
CA CYS A 37 5.08 -7.22 -2.72
C CYS A 37 3.81 -6.98 -1.89
N ALA A 38 3.95 -6.58 -0.62
CA ALA A 38 2.82 -6.30 0.26
C ALA A 38 1.95 -5.15 -0.26
N MET A 39 2.55 -4.07 -0.75
CA MET A 39 1.81 -2.95 -1.37
C MET A 39 1.13 -3.39 -2.67
N GLY A 40 1.80 -4.18 -3.52
CA GLY A 40 1.18 -4.72 -4.74
C GLY A 40 -0.05 -5.58 -4.45
N VAL A 41 0.05 -6.53 -3.51
CA VAL A 41 -1.07 -7.37 -3.09
C VAL A 41 -2.19 -6.52 -2.49
N LYS A 42 -1.87 -5.60 -1.58
CA LYS A 42 -2.84 -4.69 -0.96
C LYS A 42 -3.56 -3.86 -2.03
N HIS A 43 -2.82 -3.26 -2.95
CA HIS A 43 -3.37 -2.42 -4.03
C HIS A 43 -4.35 -3.22 -4.89
N PHE A 44 -3.96 -4.43 -5.29
CA PHE A 44 -4.83 -5.35 -6.02
C PHE A 44 -6.11 -5.69 -5.23
N MET A 45 -6.01 -5.99 -3.95
CA MET A 45 -7.19 -6.26 -3.10
C MET A 45 -8.13 -5.06 -3.01
N VAL A 46 -7.61 -3.85 -2.86
CA VAL A 46 -8.40 -2.62 -2.82
C VAL A 46 -9.15 -2.41 -4.15
N ILE A 47 -8.51 -2.65 -5.29
CA ILE A 47 -9.16 -2.60 -6.61
C ILE A 47 -10.30 -3.61 -6.70
N MET A 48 -10.09 -4.85 -6.26
CA MET A 48 -11.13 -5.88 -6.24
C MET A 48 -12.34 -5.46 -5.39
N ILE A 49 -12.11 -4.79 -4.26
CA ILE A 49 -13.19 -4.24 -3.42
C ILE A 49 -13.95 -3.15 -4.19
N VAL A 50 -13.27 -2.21 -4.85
CA VAL A 50 -13.92 -1.17 -5.68
C VAL A 50 -14.80 -1.80 -6.75
N MET A 51 -14.27 -2.78 -7.49
CA MET A 51 -15.02 -3.49 -8.53
C MET A 51 -16.25 -4.19 -7.97
N ARG A 52 -16.15 -4.82 -6.79
CA ARG A 52 -17.30 -5.44 -6.13
C ARG A 52 -18.37 -4.43 -5.75
N CYS A 53 -17.97 -3.26 -5.23
CA CYS A 53 -18.89 -2.18 -4.88
C CYS A 53 -19.63 -1.67 -6.13
N LYS A 54 -18.92 -1.48 -7.25
CA LYS A 54 -19.51 -1.08 -8.54
C LYS A 54 -20.50 -2.13 -9.06
N ILE A 55 -20.17 -3.43 -8.98
CA ILE A 55 -21.09 -4.53 -9.31
C ILE A 55 -22.34 -4.48 -8.43
N ALA A 56 -22.17 -4.33 -7.12
CA ALA A 56 -23.28 -4.32 -6.15
C ALA A 56 -24.26 -3.16 -6.38
N SER A 57 -23.71 -1.99 -6.71
CA SER A 57 -24.47 -0.74 -6.87
C SER A 57 -24.96 -0.50 -8.29
N VAL A 58 -24.66 -1.40 -9.25
CA VAL A 58 -24.95 -1.23 -10.69
C VAL A 58 -24.36 0.08 -11.24
N ALA A 59 -23.28 0.57 -10.61
CA ALA A 59 -22.72 1.88 -10.88
C ALA A 59 -21.40 1.78 -11.67
N PHE A 60 -21.50 1.29 -12.91
CA PHE A 60 -20.40 1.41 -13.88
C PHE A 60 -20.46 2.80 -14.50
N ALA A 61 -19.33 3.51 -14.53
CA ALA A 61 -19.29 4.87 -15.06
C ALA A 61 -19.48 4.88 -16.58
N THR A 62 -19.12 3.80 -17.27
CA THR A 62 -19.25 3.66 -18.72
C THR A 62 -19.58 2.20 -19.12
N LYS A 63 -20.13 2.01 -20.33
CA LYS A 63 -20.31 0.67 -20.92
C LYS A 63 -18.97 -0.04 -21.18
N GLU A 64 -17.87 0.71 -21.37
CA GLU A 64 -16.52 0.19 -21.56
C GLU A 64 -15.90 -0.36 -20.27
N GLU A 65 -16.18 0.23 -19.10
CA GLU A 65 -15.72 -0.34 -17.82
C GLU A 65 -16.29 -1.75 -17.59
N GLY A 66 -17.52 -2.00 -18.02
CA GLY A 66 -18.15 -3.32 -17.95
C GLY A 66 -17.58 -4.36 -18.94
N GLY A 67 -16.83 -3.90 -19.95
CA GLY A 67 -16.21 -4.72 -20.99
C GLY A 67 -14.71 -4.99 -20.79
N ASN A 68 -14.10 -4.49 -19.72
CA ASN A 68 -12.68 -4.72 -19.44
C ASN A 68 -12.41 -6.23 -19.21
N VAL A 69 -11.41 -6.79 -19.92
CA VAL A 69 -11.04 -8.21 -19.84
C VAL A 69 -10.69 -8.64 -18.42
N VAL A 70 -9.96 -7.81 -17.67
CA VAL A 70 -9.60 -8.08 -16.27
C VAL A 70 -10.88 -8.15 -15.43
N PHE A 71 -11.79 -7.20 -15.62
CA PHE A 71 -13.07 -7.19 -14.94
C PHE A 71 -13.90 -8.44 -15.30
N ALA A 72 -13.94 -8.84 -16.57
CA ALA A 72 -14.65 -10.03 -17.03
C ALA A 72 -14.12 -11.33 -16.39
N VAL A 73 -12.79 -11.45 -16.22
CA VAL A 73 -12.15 -12.60 -15.56
C VAL A 73 -12.53 -12.67 -14.08
N PHE A 74 -12.51 -11.54 -13.36
CA PHE A 74 -12.77 -11.53 -11.92
C PHE A 74 -14.26 -11.43 -11.56
N LYS A 75 -15.12 -10.96 -12.46
CA LYS A 75 -16.56 -10.77 -12.20
C LYS A 75 -17.26 -12.02 -11.64
N PRO A 76 -17.06 -13.25 -12.17
CA PRO A 76 -17.66 -14.45 -11.60
C PRO A 76 -17.23 -14.69 -10.13
N LEU A 77 -15.94 -14.52 -9.84
CA LEU A 77 -15.38 -14.62 -8.47
C LEU A 77 -15.97 -13.55 -7.54
N LEU A 78 -16.08 -12.31 -8.02
CA LEU A 78 -16.62 -11.20 -7.26
C LEU A 78 -18.14 -11.36 -6.99
N MET A 79 -18.88 -11.95 -7.93
CA MET A 79 -20.31 -12.22 -7.76
C MET A 79 -20.60 -13.45 -6.89
N ALA A 80 -19.75 -14.48 -6.96
CA ALA A 80 -19.92 -15.73 -6.21
C ALA A 80 -19.77 -15.54 -4.69
N TYR A 81 -18.97 -14.57 -4.26
CA TYR A 81 -18.73 -14.32 -2.85
C TYR A 81 -19.31 -12.96 -2.42
N ASN A 82 -20.18 -12.98 -1.41
CA ASN A 82 -20.73 -11.75 -0.81
C ASN A 82 -19.85 -11.26 0.35
N TRP A 83 -18.55 -11.05 0.07
CA TRP A 83 -17.52 -10.81 1.07
C TRP A 83 -17.30 -9.35 1.43
N ALA A 84 -17.80 -8.42 0.62
CA ALA A 84 -17.73 -6.99 0.89
C ALA A 84 -19.09 -6.51 1.43
N PRO A 85 -19.18 -6.01 2.69
CA PRO A 85 -20.39 -5.36 3.20
C PRO A 85 -20.65 -3.98 2.53
N LEU A 86 -19.77 -3.57 1.62
CA LEU A 86 -19.82 -2.34 0.86
C LEU A 86 -20.66 -2.56 -0.41
N ALA A 87 -21.80 -1.88 -0.48
CA ALA A 87 -22.76 -2.07 -1.57
C ALA A 87 -23.28 -0.75 -2.16
N THR A 88 -22.78 0.39 -1.70
CA THR A 88 -23.27 1.70 -2.14
C THR A 88 -22.30 2.37 -3.12
N LEU A 89 -22.82 3.30 -3.93
CA LEU A 89 -22.01 4.15 -4.80
C LEU A 89 -21.00 4.98 -3.99
N ALA A 90 -21.40 5.49 -2.83
CA ALA A 90 -20.52 6.24 -1.93
C ALA A 90 -19.34 5.40 -1.43
N ASP A 91 -19.54 4.10 -1.20
CA ASP A 91 -18.45 3.18 -0.86
C ASP A 91 -17.51 2.95 -2.05
N ALA A 92 -18.05 2.78 -3.26
CA ALA A 92 -17.25 2.63 -4.47
C ALA A 92 -16.37 3.86 -4.73
N GLU A 93 -16.92 5.07 -4.58
CA GLU A 93 -16.16 6.32 -4.70
C GLU A 93 -15.12 6.47 -3.59
N ARG A 94 -15.47 6.14 -2.34
CA ARG A 94 -14.54 6.17 -1.20
C ARG A 94 -13.35 5.26 -1.46
N MET A 95 -13.60 4.03 -1.87
CA MET A 95 -12.55 3.07 -2.18
C MET A 95 -11.76 3.45 -3.44
N GLY A 96 -12.41 4.09 -4.43
CA GLY A 96 -11.72 4.67 -5.59
C GLY A 96 -10.71 5.75 -5.20
N ARG A 97 -11.05 6.63 -4.25
CA ARG A 97 -10.10 7.60 -3.68
C ARG A 97 -8.92 6.92 -2.97
N CYS A 98 -9.16 5.81 -2.28
CA CYS A 98 -8.10 5.00 -1.67
C CYS A 98 -7.13 4.46 -2.73
N VAL A 99 -7.65 3.95 -3.86
CA VAL A 99 -6.82 3.48 -4.99
C VAL A 99 -5.95 4.61 -5.52
N ASN A 100 -6.54 5.77 -5.84
CA ASN A 100 -5.78 6.92 -6.36
C ASN A 100 -4.65 7.34 -5.40
N ASN A 101 -4.97 7.43 -4.11
CA ASN A 101 -3.97 7.78 -3.10
C ASN A 101 -2.84 6.72 -3.00
N ASN A 102 -3.16 5.43 -3.14
CA ASN A 102 -2.15 4.38 -3.20
C ASN A 102 -1.27 4.51 -4.46
N THR A 103 -1.88 4.79 -5.62
CA THR A 103 -1.17 4.98 -6.90
C THR A 103 -0.19 6.15 -6.86
N GLU A 104 -0.52 7.22 -6.15
CA GLU A 104 0.36 8.39 -6.02
C GLU A 104 1.53 8.15 -5.06
N ASN A 105 1.30 7.47 -3.93
CA ASN A 105 2.28 7.43 -2.83
C ASN A 105 3.13 6.15 -2.78
N GLU A 106 2.57 4.99 -3.12
CA GLU A 106 3.29 3.71 -2.99
C GLU A 106 4.42 3.57 -4.02
N PRO A 107 4.22 3.86 -5.31
CA PRO A 107 5.31 3.82 -6.29
C PRO A 107 6.42 4.81 -5.95
N LEU A 108 6.07 5.99 -5.45
CA LEU A 108 7.04 7.01 -5.02
C LEU A 108 7.94 6.48 -3.91
N PHE A 109 7.35 5.91 -2.85
CA PHE A 109 8.13 5.36 -1.74
C PHE A 109 8.98 4.17 -2.19
N ILE A 110 8.43 3.24 -2.97
CA ILE A 110 9.17 2.06 -3.46
C ILE A 110 10.36 2.49 -4.32
N GLY A 111 10.16 3.44 -5.24
CA GLY A 111 11.23 3.99 -6.07
C GLY A 111 12.33 4.65 -5.23
N LEU A 112 11.94 5.44 -4.23
CA LEU A 112 12.88 6.08 -3.31
C LEU A 112 13.67 5.06 -2.48
N ALA A 113 12.98 4.04 -1.94
CA ALA A 113 13.61 2.98 -1.17
C ALA A 113 14.61 2.15 -1.98
N LEU A 114 14.28 1.84 -3.23
CA LEU A 114 15.20 1.19 -4.16
C LEU A 114 16.43 2.07 -4.44
N ALA A 115 16.23 3.35 -4.73
CA ALA A 115 17.32 4.28 -5.01
C ALA A 115 18.26 4.45 -3.81
N VAL A 116 17.70 4.72 -2.63
CA VAL A 116 18.49 4.90 -1.39
C VAL A 116 19.16 3.59 -0.98
N GLY A 117 18.45 2.46 -1.04
CA GLY A 117 19.01 1.15 -0.72
C GLY A 117 20.13 0.71 -1.66
N ALA A 118 20.08 1.11 -2.93
CA ALA A 118 21.16 0.85 -3.89
C ALA A 118 22.43 1.64 -3.60
N VAL A 119 22.30 2.88 -3.11
CA VAL A 119 23.43 3.78 -2.82
C VAL A 119 24.02 3.51 -1.44
N VAL A 120 23.17 3.38 -0.41
CA VAL A 120 23.60 3.27 0.99
C VAL A 120 23.92 1.82 1.37
N GLY A 121 23.30 0.84 0.71
CA GLY A 121 23.47 -0.58 1.03
C GLY A 121 22.63 -1.02 2.24
N GLU A 122 23.20 -1.91 3.05
CA GLU A 122 22.51 -2.46 4.23
C GLU A 122 22.44 -1.43 5.36
N SER A 123 21.21 -1.08 5.75
CA SER A 123 20.94 -0.11 6.81
C SER A 123 19.68 -0.45 7.58
N ALA A 124 19.82 -0.55 8.91
CA ALA A 124 18.70 -0.75 9.81
C ALA A 124 17.66 0.38 9.71
N VAL A 125 18.09 1.62 9.43
CA VAL A 125 17.19 2.77 9.26
C VAL A 125 16.27 2.55 8.07
N ILE A 126 16.82 2.15 6.92
CA ILE A 126 16.03 1.88 5.71
C ILE A 126 15.04 0.74 5.97
N THR A 127 15.49 -0.33 6.62
CA THR A 127 14.64 -1.47 6.98
C THR A 127 13.45 -1.05 7.86
N VAL A 128 13.70 -0.31 8.94
CA VAL A 128 12.64 0.16 9.85
C VAL A 128 11.68 1.10 9.11
N VAL A 129 12.20 2.04 8.31
CA VAL A 129 11.38 3.00 7.56
C VAL A 129 10.47 2.29 6.55
N CYS A 130 10.97 1.26 5.86
CA CYS A 130 10.16 0.42 4.97
C CYS A 130 8.99 -0.24 5.71
N LEU A 131 9.25 -0.83 6.88
CA LEU A 131 8.23 -1.50 7.67
C LEU A 131 7.18 -0.52 8.20
N VAL A 132 7.61 0.63 8.74
CA VAL A 132 6.70 1.68 9.23
C VAL A 132 5.81 2.18 8.09
N PHE A 133 6.37 2.43 6.90
CA PHE A 133 5.59 2.81 5.73
C PHE A 133 4.53 1.75 5.38
N MET A 134 4.93 0.48 5.30
CA MET A 134 4.02 -0.62 4.99
C MET A 134 2.84 -0.67 5.97
N TYR A 135 3.10 -0.65 7.28
CA TYR A 135 2.05 -0.70 8.30
C TYR A 135 1.14 0.53 8.23
N ALA A 136 1.71 1.73 8.09
CA ALA A 136 0.94 2.97 7.96
C ALA A 136 0.00 2.94 6.75
N ARG A 137 0.48 2.46 5.58
CA ARG A 137 -0.31 2.35 4.35
C ARG A 137 -1.37 1.27 4.41
N ILE A 138 -1.11 0.14 5.09
CA ILE A 138 -2.14 -0.88 5.33
C ILE A 138 -3.24 -0.30 6.22
N LEU A 139 -2.86 0.35 7.33
CA LEU A 139 -3.80 0.96 8.25
C LEU A 139 -4.64 2.06 7.58
N HIS A 140 -4.01 2.90 6.76
CA HIS A 140 -4.69 3.89 5.93
C HIS A 140 -5.78 3.26 5.04
N SER A 141 -5.46 2.17 4.33
CA SER A 141 -6.43 1.45 3.50
C SER A 141 -7.54 0.79 4.32
N ILE A 142 -7.24 0.27 5.52
CA ILE A 142 -8.24 -0.27 6.44
C ILE A 142 -9.20 0.83 6.91
N PHE A 143 -8.70 2.01 7.26
CA PHE A 143 -9.55 3.15 7.64
C PHE A 143 -10.43 3.62 6.48
N PHE A 144 -9.91 3.61 5.24
CA PHE A 144 -10.74 3.84 4.06
C PHE A 144 -11.84 2.80 3.89
N LEU A 145 -11.58 1.54 4.24
CA LEU A 145 -12.55 0.47 4.13
C LEU A 145 -13.66 0.59 5.19
N LEU A 146 -13.27 0.79 6.45
CA LEU A 146 -14.15 0.67 7.61
C LEU A 146 -14.87 1.96 7.98
N LEU A 147 -14.28 3.13 7.73
CA LEU A 147 -14.80 4.40 8.22
C LEU A 147 -15.52 5.17 7.09
N PRO A 148 -16.82 5.46 7.24
CA PRO A 148 -17.55 6.31 6.30
C PRO A 148 -16.96 7.73 6.30
N TYR A 149 -17.26 8.50 5.24
CA TYR A 149 -16.71 9.85 5.12
C TYR A 149 -17.49 10.84 5.99
N THR A 150 -17.08 11.02 7.26
CA THR A 150 -17.75 11.95 8.19
C THR A 150 -16.90 13.15 8.65
N GLY A 151 -15.63 13.28 8.21
CA GLY A 151 -14.82 14.49 8.47
C GLY A 151 -13.30 14.29 8.33
N PRO A 152 -12.47 15.25 8.80
CA PRO A 152 -11.02 15.12 8.93
C PRO A 152 -10.70 14.11 10.04
N GLU A 153 -10.79 12.85 9.66
CA GLU A 153 -10.79 11.67 10.53
C GLU A 153 -9.44 10.95 10.54
N PRO A 154 -9.28 9.88 11.36
CA PRO A 154 -8.09 8.99 11.43
C PRO A 154 -7.37 8.66 10.12
N ARG A 155 -8.04 8.79 8.97
CA ARG A 155 -7.46 8.67 7.62
C ARG A 155 -6.40 9.72 7.33
N THR A 156 -6.63 10.98 7.67
CA THR A 156 -5.64 12.07 7.49
C THR A 156 -4.42 11.80 8.37
N PHE A 157 -4.64 11.41 9.62
CA PHE A 157 -3.56 11.03 10.52
C PHE A 157 -2.73 9.84 9.99
N ALA A 158 -3.38 8.80 9.47
CA ALA A 158 -2.69 7.66 8.87
C ALA A 158 -1.94 8.03 7.57
N PHE A 159 -2.48 8.98 6.80
CA PHE A 159 -1.81 9.53 5.62
C PHE A 159 -0.55 10.31 6.01
N ASP A 160 -0.67 11.25 6.96
CA ASP A 160 0.45 12.04 7.49
C ASP A 160 1.52 11.12 8.09
N PHE A 161 1.10 10.08 8.82
CA PHE A 161 2.00 9.10 9.40
C PHE A 161 2.77 8.29 8.34
N ALA A 162 2.16 8.01 7.18
CA ALA A 162 2.84 7.37 6.05
C ALA A 162 3.76 8.33 5.28
N PHE A 163 3.56 9.64 5.40
CA PHE A 163 4.38 10.65 4.75
C PHE A 163 5.75 10.82 5.42
N PHE A 164 5.83 10.72 6.76
CA PHE A 164 7.09 10.82 7.48
C PHE A 164 8.17 9.81 7.02
N PRO A 165 7.88 8.51 6.81
CA PRO A 165 8.80 7.56 6.20
C PRO A 165 9.41 8.03 4.87
N ILE A 166 8.62 8.69 4.01
CA ILE A 166 9.10 9.23 2.73
C ILE A 166 10.13 10.33 2.99
N ILE A 167 9.82 11.29 3.86
CA ILE A 167 10.73 12.39 4.22
C ILE A 167 12.01 11.84 4.86
N ILE A 168 11.88 10.96 5.86
CA ILE A 168 13.01 10.38 6.58
C ILE A 168 13.94 9.68 5.60
N LEU A 169 13.39 8.88 4.68
CA LEU A 169 14.19 8.14 3.70
C LEU A 169 14.90 9.07 2.71
N ALA A 170 14.22 10.12 2.26
CA ALA A 170 14.80 11.12 1.35
C ALA A 170 15.97 11.86 2.02
N VAL A 171 15.76 12.37 3.22
CA VAL A 171 16.81 13.07 3.99
C VAL A 171 17.96 12.12 4.31
N TYR A 172 17.65 10.90 4.77
CA TYR A 172 18.67 9.90 5.08
C TYR A 172 19.51 9.54 3.85
N GLY A 173 18.88 9.39 2.68
CA GLY A 173 19.58 9.16 1.42
C GLY A 173 20.53 10.31 1.07
N LEU A 174 20.05 11.55 1.15
CA LEU A 174 20.87 12.74 0.85
C LEU A 174 22.08 12.89 1.77
N VAL A 175 21.91 12.60 3.06
CA VAL A 175 22.99 12.74 4.06
C VAL A 175 23.97 11.55 4.03
N SER A 176 23.49 10.36 3.68
CA SER A 176 24.30 9.13 3.69
C SER A 176 24.98 8.84 2.36
N THR A 177 24.64 9.57 1.29
CA THR A 177 25.32 9.43 0.01
C THR A 177 26.73 10.00 0.16
N PRO A 178 27.80 9.20 -0.03
CA PRO A 178 29.16 9.73 0.03
C PRO A 178 29.28 10.86 -0.99
N ALA A 179 29.75 12.03 -0.54
CA ALA A 179 30.02 13.15 -1.44
C ALA A 179 30.86 12.61 -2.60
N ALA A 180 30.38 12.80 -3.84
CA ALA A 180 31.14 12.40 -5.02
C ALA A 180 32.55 12.97 -4.86
N LEU A 181 33.54 12.09 -4.69
CA LEU A 181 34.93 12.52 -4.60
C LEU A 181 35.18 13.38 -5.84
N PRO A 182 35.75 14.59 -5.69
CA PRO A 182 36.06 15.42 -6.85
C PRO A 182 36.89 14.57 -7.81
N ALA A 183 36.49 14.58 -9.09
CA ALA A 183 37.19 13.83 -10.12
C ALA A 183 38.70 14.15 -9.99
N PRO A 184 39.59 13.13 -10.02
CA PRO A 184 41.02 13.38 -9.93
C PRO A 184 41.37 14.41 -10.99
N ALA A 185 42.04 15.49 -10.58
CA ALA A 185 42.47 16.54 -11.50
C ALA A 185 43.22 15.87 -12.65
N ALA A 186 42.77 16.10 -13.88
CA ALA A 186 43.43 15.57 -15.07
C ALA A 186 44.90 16.05 -15.06
N PRO A 187 45.87 15.18 -15.38
CA PRO A 187 47.29 15.50 -15.35
C PRO A 187 47.69 16.59 -16.35
#